data_AF-A0A0J7IZP4-F1
#
_entry.id   AF-A0A0J7IZP4-F1
#
_cell.length_a   1.000
_cell.length_b   1.000
_cell.length_c   1.000
_cell.angle_alpha   90.00
_cell.angle_beta   90.00
_cell.angle_gamma   90.00
#
_symmetry.space_group_name_H-M   'P 1'
#
loop_
_entity.id
_entity.type
_entity.pdbx_description
1 polymer ?
#
loop_
_entity_poly.entity_id
_entity_poly.type
_entity_poly.pdbx_seq_one_letter_code
_entity_poly.pdbx_strand_id
1 'polypeptide(L)' 'MIPQSFRDILSNGENAGLLQTIALLLFIIFFLGILYFVFSRPKKYYDDAANAPLDDDNIDDEHDEDDGTAGKL' A
#
# COMPACT_ATOMS: atom_id res chain seq x y z
N MET A 1 -5.96 22.17 31.89
CA MET A 1 -7.38 22.23 32.29
C MET A 1 -8.17 21.66 31.13
N ILE A 2 -8.91 20.57 31.30
CA ILE A 2 -9.81 20.12 30.23
C ILE A 2 -10.89 21.20 30.12
N PRO A 3 -11.14 21.78 28.93
CA PRO A 3 -12.10 22.86 28.81
C PRO A 3 -13.47 22.40 29.34
N GLN A 4 -14.13 23.25 30.13
CA GLN A 4 -15.37 22.90 30.82
C GLN A 4 -16.46 22.43 29.84
N SER A 5 -16.47 22.99 28.63
CA SER A 5 -17.31 22.56 27.50
C SER A 5 -17.17 21.09 27.15
N PHE A 6 -15.98 20.51 27.19
CA PHE A 6 -15.78 19.07 26.95
C PHE A 6 -16.35 18.22 28.09
N ARG A 7 -16.20 18.69 29.34
CA ARG A 7 -16.81 18.04 30.49
C ARG A 7 -18.33 18.06 30.40
N ASP A 8 -18.92 19.18 29.98
CA ASP A 8 -20.37 19.35 29.87
C ASP A 8 -20.99 18.51 28.74
N ILE A 9 -20.25 18.24 27.67
CA ILE A 9 -20.67 17.34 26.59
C ILE A 9 -20.61 15.88 27.05
N LEU A 10 -19.56 15.51 27.80
CA LEU A 10 -19.37 14.14 28.28
C LEU A 10 -20.25 13.80 29.48
N SER A 11 -20.60 14.80 30.31
CA SER A 11 -21.51 14.67 31.44
C SER A 11 -22.98 14.79 31.05
N ASN A 12 -23.29 15.20 29.81
CA ASN A 12 -24.63 15.17 29.22
C ASN A 12 -25.08 13.72 28.94
N GLY A 13 -25.31 12.98 30.03
CA GLY A 13 -25.55 11.54 30.03
C GLY A 13 -26.83 11.10 29.33
N GLU A 14 -27.78 12.03 29.12
CA GLU A 14 -29.09 11.72 28.53
C GLU A 14 -28.98 11.17 27.11
N ASN A 15 -28.06 11.71 26.31
CA ASN A 15 -27.80 11.25 24.93
C ASN A 15 -26.49 10.48 24.78
N ALA A 16 -25.72 10.30 25.86
CA ALA A 16 -24.39 9.68 25.81
C ALA A 16 -24.44 8.25 25.25
N GLY A 17 -25.44 7.45 25.61
CA GLY A 17 -25.61 6.10 25.08
C GLY A 17 -25.94 6.07 23.58
N LEU A 18 -26.73 7.03 23.10
CA LEU A 18 -27.06 7.18 21.68
C LEU A 18 -25.82 7.60 20.89
N LEU A 19 -25.11 8.64 21.34
CA LEU A 19 -23.87 9.11 20.72
C LEU A 19 -22.79 8.02 20.70
N GLN A 20 -22.65 7.25 21.77
CA GLN A 20 -21.74 6.10 21.83
C GLN A 20 -22.11 5.04 20.78
N THR A 21 -23.39 4.75 20.61
CA THR A 21 -23.88 3.78 19.62
C THR A 21 -23.62 4.27 18.19
N ILE A 22 -23.86 5.55 17.91
CA ILE A 22 -23.56 6.16 16.60
C ILE A 22 -22.04 6.13 16.34
N ALA A 23 -21.22 6.47 17.34
CA ALA A 23 -19.77 6.45 17.21
C ALA A 23 -19.25 5.04 16.88
N LEU A 24 -19.78 4.02 17.57
CA LEU A 24 -19.44 2.62 17.29
C LEU A 24 -19.85 2.22 15.86
N LEU A 25 -21.07 2.58 15.44
CA LEU A 25 -21.57 2.27 14.10
C LEU A 25 -20.73 2.94 13.02
N LEU A 26 -20.40 4.22 13.18
CA LEU A 26 -19.52 4.96 12.27
C LEU A 26 -18.14 4.34 12.20
N PHE A 27 -17.56 3.96 13.34
CA PHE A 27 -16.26 3.29 13.39
C PHE A 27 -16.27 1.98 12.61
N ILE A 28 -17.30 1.16 12.77
CA ILE A 28 -17.45 -0.11 12.05
C ILE A 28 -17.59 0.15 10.55
N ILE A 29 -18.48 1.05 10.12
CA ILE A 29 -18.68 1.36 8.69
C ILE A 29 -17.39 1.90 8.08
N PHE A 30 -16.71 2.81 8.77
CA PHE A 30 -15.43 3.35 8.32
C PHE A 30 -14.36 2.26 8.17
N PHE A 31 -14.28 1.36 9.15
CA PHE A 31 -13.37 0.24 9.13
C PHE A 31 -13.64 -0.73 7.97
N LEU A 32 -14.90 -1.11 7.74
CA LEU A 32 -15.28 -1.92 6.58
C LEU A 32 -15.01 -1.18 5.26
N GLY A 33 -15.21 0.14 5.22
CA GLY A 33 -14.90 0.98 4.07
C GLY A 33 -13.41 0.94 3.72
N ILE A 34 -12.52 0.99 4.72
CA ILE A 34 -11.08 0.85 4.52
C ILE A 34 -10.73 -0.56 4.04
N LEU A 35 -11.27 -1.61 4.68
CA LEU A 35 -11.04 -2.98 4.24
C LEU A 35 -11.44 -3.16 2.78
N TYR A 36 -12.65 -2.70 2.42
CA TYR A 36 -13.12 -2.75 1.04
C TYR A 36 -12.21 -1.95 0.11
N PHE A 37 -11.79 -0.74 0.48
CA PHE A 37 -10.88 0.08 -0.31
C PHE A 37 -9.55 -0.61 -0.57
N VAL A 38 -8.96 -1.22 0.46
CA VAL A 38 -7.68 -1.95 0.38
C VAL A 38 -7.83 -3.20 -0.49
N PHE A 39 -8.87 -4.01 -0.29
CA PHE A 39 -9.10 -5.21 -1.12
C PHE A 39 -9.49 -4.86 -2.57
N SER A 40 -10.13 -3.72 -2.80
CA SER A 40 -10.51 -3.26 -4.14
C SER A 40 -9.32 -2.74 -4.95
N ARG A 41 -8.14 -2.55 -4.34
CA ARG A 41 -6.92 -2.23 -5.10
C ARG A 41 -6.45 -3.51 -5.81
N PRO A 42 -6.58 -3.60 -7.15
CA PRO A 42 -6.13 -4.78 -7.87
C PRO A 42 -4.60 -4.90 -7.75
N LYS A 43 -4.12 -6.13 -7.55
CA LYS A 43 -2.69 -6.50 -7.51
C LYS A 43 -1.88 -6.04 -8.73
N LYS A 44 -2.52 -5.53 -9.77
CA LYS A 44 -1.92 -5.06 -11.03
C LYS A 44 -0.86 -3.95 -10.83
N TYR A 45 -0.88 -3.21 -9.72
CA TYR A 45 0.21 -2.27 -9.41
C TYR A 45 1.55 -2.95 -9.09
N TYR A 46 1.53 -4.24 -8.75
CA TYR A 46 2.74 -5.02 -8.48
C TYR A 46 3.19 -5.84 -9.69
N ASP A 47 2.37 -6.02 -10.73
CA ASP A 47 2.76 -6.76 -11.92
C ASP A 47 3.80 -6.00 -12.75
N ASP A 48 3.68 -4.67 -12.84
CA ASP A 48 4.67 -3.84 -13.55
C ASP A 48 6.00 -3.74 -12.79
N ALA A 49 5.96 -3.77 -11.44
CA ALA A 49 7.16 -3.76 -10.60
C ALA A 49 7.81 -5.15 -10.47
N ALA A 50 7.02 -6.23 -10.53
CA ALA A 50 7.52 -7.61 -10.51
C ALA A 50 8.05 -8.06 -11.88
N ASN A 51 7.57 -7.47 -12.97
CA ASN A 51 8.10 -7.66 -14.32
C ASN A 51 9.03 -6.51 -14.75
N ALA A 52 9.49 -5.67 -13.81
CA ALA A 52 10.55 -4.73 -14.12
C ALA A 52 11.75 -5.56 -14.61
N PRO A 53 12.27 -5.30 -15.82
CA PRO A 53 13.47 -5.97 -16.28
C PRO A 53 14.54 -5.78 -15.19
N LEU A 54 15.18 -6.88 -14.77
CA LEU A 54 16.34 -6.80 -13.91
C LEU A 54 17.36 -5.90 -14.65
N ASP A 55 17.83 -4.82 -14.03
CA ASP A 55 19.02 -4.08 -14.49
C ASP A 55 20.28 -4.97 -14.34
N ASP A 56 20.32 -6.12 -15.04
CA ASP A 56 21.45 -7.07 -15.01
C ASP A 56 22.27 -7.01 -16.31
N ASP A 57 22.05 -5.97 -17.12
CA ASP A 57 22.74 -5.70 -18.38
C ASP A 57 24.16 -5.10 -18.16
N ASN A 58 24.79 -5.32 -17.00
CA ASN A 58 26.08 -4.72 -16.66
C ASN A 58 27.21 -5.70 -16.33
N ILE A 59 27.13 -6.98 -16.71
CA ILE A 59 28.23 -7.92 -16.47
C ILE A 59 28.43 -8.85 -17.68
N ASP A 60 29.57 -8.64 -18.35
CA ASP A 60 30.39 -9.59 -19.12
C ASP A 60 29.94 -10.02 -20.53
N ASP A 61 30.32 -9.23 -21.53
CA ASP A 61 30.71 -9.74 -22.87
C ASP A 61 32.06 -9.13 -23.27
N GLU A 62 33.09 -9.42 -22.47
CA GLU A 62 34.49 -9.40 -22.94
C GLU A 62 34.94 -10.85 -23.04
N HIS A 63 34.63 -11.49 -24.17
CA HIS A 63 35.17 -12.79 -24.55
C HIS A 63 35.62 -12.77 -26.00
N ASP A 64 36.91 -12.44 -26.14
CA ASP A 64 37.90 -12.96 -27.08
C ASP A 64 37.40 -13.78 -28.28
N GLU A 65 37.47 -13.20 -29.49
CA GLU A 65 37.63 -13.97 -30.73
C GLU A 65 39.07 -13.86 -31.23
N ASP A 66 39.91 -14.82 -30.79
CA ASP A 66 41.11 -15.27 -31.48
C ASP A 66 40.71 -16.39 -32.46
N ASP A 67 40.48 -16.05 -33.74
CA ASP A 67 40.46 -17.03 -34.84
C ASP A 67 41.73 -16.86 -35.68
N GLY A 68 42.72 -17.65 -35.32
CA GLY A 68 43.83 -18.02 -36.18
C GLY A 68 43.41 -19.00 -37.28
N THR A 69 43.66 -18.59 -38.52
CA THR A 69 43.99 -19.44 -39.68
C THR A 69 42.91 -20.42 -40.19
N ALA A 70 42.39 -20.17 -41.39
CA ALA A 70 42.79 -20.90 -42.60
C ALA A 70 41.82 -20.66 -43.79
N GLY A 71 42.39 -20.21 -44.91
CA GLY A 71 41.98 -20.72 -46.22
C GLY A 71 40.93 -19.92 -47.00
N LYS A 72 41.40 -18.96 -47.80
CA LYS A 72 41.20 -19.03 -49.26
C LYS A 72 42.09 -18.04 -50.00
N LEU A 73 43.04 -18.61 -50.74
CA LEU A 73 43.70 -18.00 -51.89
C LEU A 73 42.67 -17.70 -52.98
#